data_AF-A0A3Q7MEN7-F1
#
_entry.id   AF-A0A3Q7MEN7-F1
#
_cell.length_a   1.000
_cell.length_b   1.000
_cell.length_c   1.000
_cell.angle_alpha   90.00
_cell.angle_beta   90.00
_cell.angle_gamma   90.00
#
_symmetry.space_group_name_H-M   'P 1'
#
loop_
_entity.id
_entity.type
_entity.pdbx_description
1 polymer ?
#
loop_
_entity_poly.entity_id
_entity_poly.type
_entity_poly.pdbx_seq_one_letter_code
_entity_poly.pdbx_strand_id
1 'polypeptide(L)'
;MSPALRLALLGATLMLPRVQALICQRGTDNSLRNVSELPLEWTTGLEECEDGWGCQDTLILIENGPQVYVVINKGCTPVADQDVLIREHRAGPGLTVLSYTRVCREKDKCNSMSTSLPLWTLPSTAGPSSLRCPVCLSTEDCKSATELTCPAGSTHCYRGAIRLRDGDSFSILRVQGCTSQAGCNLLNGIQKIGPIEMREDCSPGGHKSIIVGSKGCSKGRTQDAPRIIVHSGPPGVLVASYAHFCSSNRCNGASNTNVLLNSLPRPAAPAPGNLQCPICVNIFGSCPENPKTIMCPNGTTHCYSGYIKIRGGGIHSELNIQGCVTQASRSLLNDARKIGVFSVIENSEEELDLILQAGAAPVPLLAWVVGLGLSLAVWCGMPLC
;
A
#
# COMPACT_ATOMS: atom_id res chain seq x y z
N MET A 1 24.29 63.52 -16.57
CA MET A 1 24.68 62.64 -15.45
C MET A 1 26.17 62.35 -15.59
N SER A 2 26.96 62.64 -14.55
CA SER A 2 28.42 62.47 -14.59
C SER A 2 28.80 61.00 -14.84
N PRO A 3 29.83 60.71 -15.66
CA PRO A 3 30.33 59.35 -15.88
C PRO A 3 30.78 58.67 -14.58
N ALA A 4 31.21 59.45 -13.58
CA ALA A 4 31.53 58.94 -12.24
C ALA A 4 30.30 58.38 -11.51
N LEU A 5 29.12 58.97 -11.72
CA LEU A 5 27.87 58.50 -11.10
C LEU A 5 27.39 57.18 -11.74
N ARG A 6 27.65 56.98 -13.03
CA ARG A 6 27.36 55.70 -13.71
C ARG A 6 28.30 54.58 -13.25
N LEU A 7 29.59 54.85 -13.06
CA LEU A 7 30.52 53.88 -12.47
C LEU A 7 30.20 53.55 -11.00
N ALA A 8 29.76 54.53 -10.22
CA ALA A 8 29.32 54.28 -8.84
C ALA A 8 28.06 53.39 -8.78
N LEU A 9 27.09 53.59 -9.69
CA LEU A 9 25.91 52.73 -9.82
C LEU A 9 26.24 51.31 -10.34
N LEU A 10 27.20 51.17 -11.26
CA LEU A 10 27.69 49.87 -11.76
C LEU A 10 28.57 49.13 -10.73
N GLY A 11 29.35 49.86 -9.92
CA GLY A 11 30.14 49.30 -8.83
C GLY A 11 29.29 48.85 -7.63
N ALA A 12 28.18 49.54 -7.36
CA ALA A 12 27.24 49.15 -6.30
C ALA A 12 26.38 47.94 -6.66
N THR A 13 26.12 47.65 -7.94
CA THR A 13 25.40 46.44 -8.36
C THR A 13 26.20 45.14 -8.23
N LEU A 14 27.51 45.22 -8.01
CA LEU A 14 28.40 44.06 -7.86
C LEU A 14 28.66 43.65 -6.39
N MET A 15 28.09 44.38 -5.42
CA MET A 15 28.20 44.08 -3.98
C MET A 15 26.86 43.59 -3.40
N LEU A 16 26.11 42.79 -4.15
CA LEU A 16 25.12 41.91 -3.52
C LEU A 16 25.91 40.86 -2.73
N PRO A 17 25.69 40.68 -1.42
CA PRO A 17 26.36 39.63 -0.67
C PRO A 17 26.03 38.31 -1.37
N ARG A 18 27.05 37.63 -1.90
CA ARG A 18 26.89 36.24 -2.33
C ARG A 18 26.32 35.49 -1.14
N VAL A 19 25.12 34.94 -1.29
CA VAL A 19 24.54 34.07 -0.28
C VAL A 19 25.45 32.85 -0.20
N GLN A 20 26.29 32.81 0.82
CA GLN A 20 27.28 31.74 0.97
C GLN A 20 26.57 30.42 1.26
N ALA A 21 27.04 29.35 0.62
CA ALA A 21 26.72 27.98 0.97
C ALA A 21 26.96 27.74 2.47
N LEU A 22 25.92 27.29 3.17
CA LEU A 22 25.97 26.96 4.60
C LEU A 22 26.47 25.54 4.80
N ILE A 23 27.17 25.30 5.91
CA ILE A 23 27.50 23.95 6.38
C ILE A 23 26.48 23.54 7.44
N CYS A 24 25.69 22.50 7.17
CA CYS A 24 24.66 22.00 8.09
C CYS A 24 25.04 20.66 8.72
N GLN A 25 24.40 20.33 9.84
CA GLN A 25 24.44 18.96 10.37
C GLN A 25 23.54 18.04 9.55
N ARG A 26 24.03 16.85 9.24
CA ARG A 26 23.35 15.83 8.43
C ARG A 26 23.18 14.54 9.20
N GLY A 27 21.96 14.02 9.22
CA GLY A 27 21.71 12.70 9.77
C GLY A 27 20.25 12.29 9.69
N THR A 28 20.03 10.99 9.52
CA THR A 28 18.71 10.37 9.52
C THR A 28 18.71 9.16 10.43
N ASP A 29 17.72 9.04 11.32
CA ASP A 29 17.49 7.83 12.11
C ASP A 29 16.01 7.50 12.13
N ASN A 30 15.69 6.22 12.03
CA ASN A 30 14.32 5.69 12.05
C ASN A 30 14.34 4.41 12.87
N SER A 31 13.97 4.51 14.15
CA SER A 31 14.27 3.43 15.09
C SER A 31 13.20 3.21 16.15
N LEU A 32 13.06 1.96 16.57
CA LEU A 32 12.22 1.57 17.70
C LEU A 32 13.07 1.56 18.98
N ARG A 33 12.55 2.15 20.06
CA ARG A 33 13.21 2.28 21.36
C ARG A 33 12.21 2.02 22.49
N ASN A 34 12.70 1.77 23.69
CA ASN A 34 11.86 1.82 24.88
C ASN A 34 11.72 3.27 25.36
N VAL A 35 10.56 3.62 25.89
CA VAL A 35 10.32 4.95 26.49
C VAL A 35 11.29 5.22 27.65
N SER A 36 11.72 4.16 28.35
CA SER A 36 12.73 4.25 29.42
C SER A 36 14.12 4.70 28.96
N GLU A 37 14.39 4.69 27.65
CA GLU A 37 15.65 5.17 27.06
C GLU A 37 15.60 6.67 26.71
N LEU A 38 14.44 7.32 26.82
CA LEU A 38 14.32 8.76 26.61
C LEU A 38 14.78 9.55 27.87
N PRO A 39 15.36 10.76 27.69
CA PRO A 39 15.65 11.41 26.42
C PRO A 39 16.87 10.78 25.71
N LEU A 40 16.79 10.66 24.39
CA LEU A 40 17.90 10.19 23.58
C LEU A 40 18.88 11.31 23.30
N GLU A 41 20.14 10.94 23.11
CA GLU A 41 21.20 11.81 22.59
C GLU A 41 21.79 11.19 21.32
N TRP A 42 22.22 12.03 20.38
CA TRP A 42 22.79 11.56 19.11
C TRP A 42 23.87 12.49 18.56
N THR A 43 24.70 11.92 17.69
CA THR A 43 25.73 12.63 16.91
C THR A 43 25.41 12.53 15.42
N THR A 44 25.84 13.53 14.65
CA THR A 44 25.50 13.66 13.23
C THR A 44 26.72 14.03 12.40
N GLY A 45 26.64 13.77 11.09
CA GLY A 45 27.63 14.21 10.12
C GLY A 45 27.46 15.68 9.75
N LEU A 46 28.25 16.12 8.78
CA LEU A 46 28.17 17.45 8.19
C LEU A 46 27.90 17.34 6.70
N GLU A 47 27.26 18.36 6.14
CA GLU A 47 27.10 18.55 4.70
C GLU A 47 27.16 20.03 4.32
N GLU A 48 27.60 20.29 3.09
CA GLU A 48 27.60 21.63 2.49
C GLU A 48 26.33 21.79 1.64
N CYS A 49 25.60 22.89 1.83
CA CYS A 49 24.34 23.15 1.16
C CYS A 49 24.53 23.96 -0.13
N GLU A 50 23.54 23.91 -1.01
CA GLU A 50 23.46 24.82 -2.15
C GLU A 50 23.25 26.27 -1.71
N ASP A 51 23.65 27.21 -2.57
CA ASP A 51 23.47 28.65 -2.33
C ASP A 51 21.99 28.99 -2.04
N GLY A 52 21.74 29.63 -0.90
CA GLY A 52 20.38 30.03 -0.47
C GLY A 52 19.59 28.98 0.31
N TRP A 53 20.08 27.74 0.41
CA TRP A 53 19.48 26.73 1.28
C TRP A 53 19.82 27.00 2.75
N GLY A 54 18.95 26.54 3.65
CA GLY A 54 19.12 26.61 5.10
C GLY A 54 19.28 25.23 5.74
N CYS A 55 19.58 25.21 7.03
CA CYS A 55 19.64 23.99 7.80
C CYS A 55 18.28 23.67 8.44
N GLN A 56 17.95 22.39 8.54
CA GLN A 56 16.66 21.90 9.04
C GLN A 56 16.87 20.85 10.14
N ASP A 57 15.99 20.88 11.14
CA ASP A 57 15.86 19.88 12.20
C ASP A 57 14.43 19.37 12.24
N THR A 58 14.25 18.04 12.18
CA THR A 58 12.97 17.37 12.38
C THR A 58 13.15 16.18 13.32
N LEU A 59 12.32 16.12 14.36
CA LEU A 59 12.18 14.98 15.27
C LEU A 59 10.70 14.62 15.37
N ILE A 60 10.36 13.35 15.25
CA ILE A 60 9.01 12.84 15.47
C ILE A 60 9.08 11.68 16.47
N LEU A 61 8.24 11.73 17.51
CA LEU A 61 8.07 10.64 18.47
C LEU A 61 6.65 10.09 18.32
N ILE A 62 6.54 8.78 18.14
CA ILE A 62 5.27 8.05 18.15
C ILE A 62 5.32 7.08 19.32
N GLU A 63 4.66 7.44 20.41
CA GLU A 63 4.65 6.68 21.65
C GLU A 63 3.45 5.75 21.73
N ASN A 64 3.68 4.55 22.24
CA ASN A 64 2.66 3.53 22.41
C ASN A 64 2.98 2.64 23.63
N GLY A 65 2.54 3.07 24.80
CA GLY A 65 2.87 2.38 26.05
C GLY A 65 4.37 2.40 26.31
N PRO A 66 5.04 1.24 26.49
CA PRO A 66 6.47 1.19 26.82
C PRO A 66 7.39 1.44 25.60
N GLN A 67 6.84 1.49 24.39
CA GLN A 67 7.61 1.64 23.15
C GLN A 67 7.44 3.02 22.56
N VAL A 68 8.51 3.52 21.94
CA VAL A 68 8.50 4.75 21.14
C VAL A 68 9.20 4.50 19.82
N TYR A 69 8.59 4.96 18.73
CA TYR A 69 9.23 5.04 17.43
C TYR A 69 9.77 6.46 17.23
N VAL A 70 11.05 6.55 16.92
CA VAL A 70 11.83 7.78 16.82
C VAL A 70 12.22 8.00 15.37
N VAL A 71 11.91 9.18 14.85
CA VAL A 71 12.31 9.64 13.51
C VAL A 71 13.11 10.91 13.68
N ILE A 72 14.36 10.90 13.21
CA ILE A 72 15.26 12.04 13.21
C ILE A 72 15.62 12.32 11.75
N ASN A 73 15.48 13.57 11.32
CA ASN A 73 16.01 14.02 10.04
C ASN A 73 16.63 15.41 10.21
N LYS A 74 17.87 15.54 9.74
CA LYS A 74 18.66 16.77 9.77
C LYS A 74 19.36 16.93 8.44
N GLY A 75 19.33 18.14 7.88
CA GLY A 75 20.05 18.45 6.66
C GLY A 75 19.68 19.79 6.03
N CYS A 76 20.09 19.98 4.78
CA CYS A 76 19.82 21.16 3.98
C CYS A 76 18.35 21.20 3.51
N THR A 77 17.76 22.40 3.45
CA THR A 77 16.40 22.61 2.91
C THR A 77 16.28 23.95 2.16
N PRO A 78 15.50 24.03 1.06
CA PRO A 78 15.19 25.29 0.41
C PRO A 78 14.03 26.03 1.10
N VAL A 79 13.37 25.41 2.08
CA VAL A 79 12.22 25.98 2.81
C VAL A 79 12.65 27.22 3.58
N ALA A 80 11.79 28.23 3.65
CA ALA A 80 12.06 29.46 4.39
C ALA A 80 12.33 29.21 5.88
N ASP A 81 13.01 30.15 6.54
CA ASP A 81 13.31 30.06 7.96
C ASP A 81 12.02 29.90 8.78
N GLN A 82 12.12 29.06 9.81
CA GLN A 82 11.02 28.66 10.64
C GLN A 82 11.54 28.51 12.07
N ASP A 83 11.02 29.33 12.97
CA ASP A 83 11.26 29.16 14.39
C ASP A 83 10.82 27.77 14.87
N VAL A 84 11.28 27.41 16.06
CA VAL A 84 10.96 26.14 16.69
C VAL A 84 9.45 25.94 16.77
N LEU A 85 8.96 24.90 16.10
CA LEU A 85 7.59 24.42 16.24
C LEU A 85 7.58 23.05 16.91
N ILE A 86 7.02 23.00 18.11
CA ILE A 86 6.64 21.77 18.79
C ILE A 86 5.14 21.59 18.61
N ARG A 87 4.74 20.41 18.11
CA ARG A 87 3.34 20.08 17.89
C ARG A 87 3.02 18.72 18.48
N GLU A 88 1.88 18.67 19.17
CA GLU A 88 1.22 17.44 19.54
C GLU A 88 0.15 17.17 18.48
N HIS A 89 0.46 16.24 17.59
CA HIS A 89 -0.44 15.84 16.51
C HIS A 89 -1.54 14.93 17.01
N ARG A 90 -1.23 14.16 18.05
CA ARG A 90 -2.18 13.37 18.80
C ARG A 90 -1.86 13.41 20.27
N ALA A 91 -2.77 14.00 21.02
CA ALA A 91 -2.75 13.95 22.46
C ALA A 91 -3.28 12.60 22.94
N GLY A 92 -2.59 12.03 23.93
CA GLY A 92 -3.03 10.82 24.62
C GLY A 92 -4.44 10.95 25.23
N PRO A 93 -4.97 9.89 25.85
CA PRO A 93 -4.22 8.79 26.45
C PRO A 93 -4.08 7.58 25.48
N GLY A 94 -2.97 6.84 25.58
CA GLY A 94 -2.66 5.70 24.71
C GLY A 94 -1.57 6.02 23.69
N LEU A 95 -1.95 6.10 22.42
CA LEU A 95 -1.05 6.54 21.35
C LEU A 95 -0.85 8.06 21.38
N THR A 96 0.41 8.50 21.35
CA THR A 96 0.79 9.92 21.31
C THR A 96 1.69 10.16 20.10
N VAL A 97 1.51 11.29 19.41
CA VAL A 97 2.36 11.70 18.28
C VAL A 97 2.82 13.12 18.49
N LEU A 98 4.13 13.30 18.68
CA LEU A 98 4.79 14.59 18.92
C LEU A 98 5.79 14.88 17.81
N SER A 99 5.97 16.15 17.47
CA SER A 99 7.03 16.56 16.57
C SER A 99 7.69 17.86 16.96
N TYR A 100 8.97 17.98 16.64
CA TYR A 100 9.76 19.20 16.66
C TYR A 100 10.21 19.49 15.23
N THR A 101 10.09 20.74 14.80
CA THR A 101 10.66 21.22 13.53
C THR A 101 11.31 22.59 13.70
N ARG A 102 12.43 22.82 13.01
CA ARG A 102 13.09 24.14 12.91
C ARG A 102 13.81 24.26 11.57
N VAL A 103 13.79 25.45 10.97
CA VAL A 103 14.60 25.80 9.80
C VAL A 103 15.35 27.10 10.08
N CYS A 104 16.66 27.14 9.82
CA CYS A 104 17.51 28.27 10.14
C CYS A 104 18.57 28.53 9.07
N ARG A 105 18.95 29.80 8.90
CA ARG A 105 20.04 30.26 8.02
C ARG A 105 21.03 31.21 8.69
N GLU A 106 20.94 31.37 10.02
CA GLU A 106 21.68 32.43 10.71
C GLU A 106 23.21 32.21 10.70
N LYS A 107 23.65 30.95 10.70
CA LYS A 107 25.06 30.53 10.68
C LYS A 107 25.21 29.04 10.36
N ASP A 108 26.44 28.62 10.07
CA ASP A 108 26.79 27.19 9.97
C ASP A 108 26.35 26.40 11.21
N LYS A 109 25.85 25.19 10.96
CA LYS A 109 25.42 24.20 11.97
C LYS A 109 24.38 24.76 12.94
N CYS A 110 23.53 25.69 12.48
CA CYS A 110 22.44 26.24 13.30
C CYS A 110 21.37 25.19 13.67
N ASN A 111 21.28 24.09 12.90
CA ASN A 111 20.44 22.92 13.19
C ASN A 111 21.11 22.00 14.24
N SER A 112 21.37 22.54 15.43
CA SER A 112 22.22 21.91 16.44
C SER A 112 21.48 20.95 17.37
N MET A 113 20.24 20.54 17.08
CA MET A 113 19.51 19.62 17.96
C MET A 113 20.17 18.24 18.05
N SER A 114 20.56 17.84 19.26
CA SER A 114 21.23 16.55 19.52
C SER A 114 20.52 15.71 20.59
N THR A 115 19.30 16.08 21.00
CA THR A 115 18.55 15.38 22.04
C THR A 115 17.03 15.43 21.82
N SER A 116 16.33 14.40 22.30
CA SER A 116 14.86 14.33 22.26
C SER A 116 14.19 15.08 23.42
N LEU A 117 14.97 15.72 24.29
CA LEU A 117 14.47 16.44 25.47
C LEU A 117 13.31 17.42 25.17
N PRO A 118 13.28 18.20 24.06
CA PRO A 118 12.19 19.14 23.80
C PRO A 118 10.82 18.48 23.55
N LEU A 119 10.80 17.21 23.15
CA LEU A 119 9.56 16.44 22.97
C LEU A 119 9.32 15.46 24.12
N TRP A 120 10.26 15.33 25.04
CA TRP A 120 10.11 14.42 26.16
C TRP A 120 9.11 14.99 27.16
N THR A 121 8.02 14.26 27.35
CA THR A 121 6.99 14.57 28.35
C THR A 121 6.95 13.49 29.41
N LEU A 122 6.55 13.84 30.64
CA LEU A 122 6.36 12.86 31.70
C LEU A 122 5.29 11.83 31.29
N PRO A 123 5.47 10.53 31.61
CA PRO A 123 4.48 9.50 31.34
C PRO A 123 3.10 9.90 31.90
N SER A 124 2.06 9.75 31.08
CA SER A 124 0.69 10.06 31.49
C SER A 124 0.29 9.22 32.71
N THR A 125 -0.22 9.89 33.76
CA THR A 125 -0.69 9.27 35.01
C THR A 125 -2.17 8.85 34.97
N ALA A 126 -2.75 8.76 33.76
CA ALA A 126 -4.13 8.33 33.59
C ALA A 126 -4.33 6.92 34.18
N GLY A 127 -5.30 6.78 35.10
CA GLY A 127 -5.63 5.50 35.72
C GLY A 127 -6.08 4.44 34.69
N PRO A 128 -6.20 3.16 35.06
CA PRO A 128 -6.61 2.12 34.13
C PRO A 128 -8.09 2.26 33.71
N SER A 129 -8.38 2.01 32.43
CA SER A 129 -9.74 1.86 31.90
C SER A 129 -10.15 0.37 31.85
N SER A 130 -11.41 0.08 31.51
CA SER A 130 -11.89 -1.29 31.25
C SER A 130 -11.54 -1.81 29.85
N LEU A 131 -11.10 -0.94 28.94
CA LEU A 131 -10.80 -1.29 27.56
C LEU A 131 -9.43 -1.99 27.47
N ARG A 132 -9.36 -3.08 26.72
CA ARG A 132 -8.10 -3.74 26.37
C ARG A 132 -7.89 -3.67 24.87
N CYS A 133 -6.69 -3.29 24.47
CA CYS A 133 -6.32 -3.23 23.06
C CYS A 133 -4.99 -3.95 22.83
N PRO A 134 -4.80 -4.57 21.66
CA PRO A 134 -3.48 -5.00 21.22
C PRO A 134 -2.55 -3.79 21.11
N VAL A 135 -1.35 -3.91 21.66
CA VAL A 135 -0.32 -2.86 21.62
C VAL A 135 0.89 -3.34 20.81
N CYS A 136 1.27 -2.58 19.79
CA CYS A 136 2.41 -2.87 18.92
C CYS A 136 2.93 -1.61 18.22
N LEU A 137 4.26 -1.46 18.19
CA LEU A 137 5.00 -0.67 17.20
C LEU A 137 6.01 -1.59 16.51
N SER A 138 5.94 -1.73 15.19
CA SER A 138 6.83 -2.62 14.44
C SER A 138 7.07 -2.12 13.02
N THR A 139 8.31 -2.23 12.53
CA THR A 139 8.65 -2.00 11.12
C THR A 139 8.35 -3.23 10.25
N GLU A 140 8.20 -4.39 10.86
CA GLU A 140 7.73 -5.62 10.23
C GLU A 140 6.26 -5.86 10.59
N ASP A 141 5.90 -7.04 11.09
CA ASP A 141 4.54 -7.38 11.48
C ASP A 141 4.31 -7.30 12.99
N CYS A 142 3.09 -6.92 13.38
CA CYS A 142 2.57 -7.08 14.73
C CYS A 142 2.07 -8.53 14.89
N LYS A 143 2.95 -9.47 15.24
CA LYS A 143 2.56 -10.84 15.64
C LYS A 143 1.84 -10.77 17.00
N SER A 144 0.78 -11.57 17.18
CA SER A 144 -0.14 -11.62 18.34
C SER A 144 0.18 -10.59 19.43
N ALA A 145 -0.14 -9.32 19.16
CA ALA A 145 0.25 -8.21 19.99
C ALA A 145 -0.33 -8.39 21.40
N THR A 146 0.50 -8.17 22.42
CA THR A 146 0.08 -8.27 23.82
C THR A 146 -1.08 -7.30 24.04
N GLU A 147 -2.20 -7.80 24.55
CA GLU A 147 -3.31 -6.94 24.96
C GLU A 147 -2.95 -6.25 26.27
N LEU A 148 -2.97 -4.92 26.26
CA LEU A 148 -2.75 -4.10 27.45
C LEU A 148 -4.05 -3.38 27.83
N THR A 149 -4.24 -3.20 29.13
CA THR A 149 -5.31 -2.36 29.67
C THR A 149 -5.04 -0.91 29.27
N CYS A 150 -5.97 -0.32 28.55
CA CYS A 150 -5.84 1.05 28.07
C CYS A 150 -5.94 2.06 29.22
N PRO A 151 -5.26 3.21 29.11
CA PRO A 151 -5.41 4.31 30.05
C PRO A 151 -6.80 4.96 29.98
N ALA A 152 -7.27 5.50 31.11
CA ALA A 152 -8.55 6.18 31.26
C ALA A 152 -8.69 7.32 30.26
N GLY A 153 -9.82 7.38 29.56
CA GLY A 153 -10.07 8.29 28.43
C GLY A 153 -9.86 7.64 27.05
N SER A 154 -9.28 6.44 26.99
CA SER A 154 -9.29 5.62 25.77
C SER A 154 -10.66 5.02 25.55
N THR A 155 -11.17 5.12 24.32
CA THR A 155 -12.51 4.64 23.95
C THR A 155 -12.48 3.61 22.82
N HIS A 156 -11.38 3.55 22.06
CA HIS A 156 -11.25 2.68 20.89
C HIS A 156 -9.84 2.08 20.77
N CYS A 157 -9.71 1.01 19.98
CA CYS A 157 -8.42 0.46 19.56
C CYS A 157 -8.09 0.94 18.14
N TYR A 158 -6.90 1.51 17.97
CA TYR A 158 -6.35 1.85 16.68
C TYR A 158 -5.57 0.66 16.10
N ARG A 159 -5.72 0.43 14.79
CA ARG A 159 -4.93 -0.54 14.02
C ARG A 159 -4.71 0.00 12.62
N GLY A 160 -3.45 0.27 12.29
CA GLY A 160 -3.07 0.76 10.98
C GLY A 160 -1.57 0.68 10.74
N ALA A 161 -1.13 1.22 9.63
CA ALA A 161 0.26 1.45 9.31
C ALA A 161 0.49 2.92 8.94
N ILE A 162 1.63 3.46 9.35
CA ILE A 162 2.08 4.79 8.97
C ILE A 162 3.22 4.58 7.99
N ARG A 163 3.02 5.06 6.77
CA ARG A 163 4.04 5.07 5.73
C ARG A 163 4.79 6.38 5.83
N LEU A 164 6.09 6.32 6.05
CA LEU A 164 6.96 7.49 6.10
C LEU A 164 7.83 7.50 4.85
N ARG A 165 7.94 8.67 4.23
CA ARG A 165 8.81 8.89 3.07
C ARG A 165 9.68 10.12 3.31
N ASP A 166 10.97 9.93 3.11
CA ASP A 166 12.01 10.94 3.25
C ASP A 166 12.87 10.93 1.98
N GLY A 167 12.53 11.79 1.02
CA GLY A 167 13.06 11.73 -0.34
C GLY A 167 12.78 10.38 -1.00
N ASP A 168 13.85 9.62 -1.26
CA ASP A 168 13.80 8.26 -1.84
C ASP A 168 13.70 7.15 -0.78
N SER A 169 13.96 7.47 0.50
CA SER A 169 13.84 6.52 1.59
C SER A 169 12.38 6.34 1.98
N PHE A 170 11.97 5.10 2.23
CA PHE A 170 10.62 4.75 2.60
C PHE A 170 10.61 3.71 3.72
N SER A 171 9.81 3.96 4.77
CA SER A 171 9.60 3.04 5.87
C SER A 171 8.12 2.88 6.19
N ILE A 172 7.76 1.72 6.76
CA ILE A 172 6.40 1.42 7.20
C ILE A 172 6.47 1.11 8.69
N LEU A 173 5.72 1.86 9.50
CA LEU A 173 5.50 1.59 10.90
C LEU A 173 4.09 1.03 11.09
N ARG A 174 3.96 -0.24 11.45
CA ARG A 174 2.68 -0.82 11.88
C ARG A 174 2.42 -0.43 13.33
N VAL A 175 1.18 0.00 13.60
CA VAL A 175 0.75 0.55 14.89
C VAL A 175 -0.55 -0.12 15.31
N GLN A 176 -0.55 -0.67 16.52
CA GLN A 176 -1.76 -1.11 17.23
C GLN A 176 -1.73 -0.50 18.62
N GLY A 177 -2.80 0.12 19.10
CA GLY A 177 -2.79 0.71 20.43
C GLY A 177 -4.10 1.37 20.82
N CYS A 178 -4.13 1.93 22.02
CA CYS A 178 -5.30 2.62 22.56
C CYS A 178 -5.43 4.02 21.95
N THR A 179 -6.67 4.46 21.71
CA THR A 179 -6.95 5.81 21.21
C THR A 179 -8.27 6.34 21.77
N SER A 180 -8.38 7.68 21.86
CA SER A 180 -9.59 8.38 22.30
C SER A 180 -10.61 8.59 21.18
N GLN A 181 -10.26 8.29 19.92
CA GLN A 181 -11.10 8.54 18.75
C GLN A 181 -11.19 7.30 17.86
N ALA A 182 -12.39 7.04 17.32
CA ALA A 182 -12.59 6.01 16.32
C ALA A 182 -11.98 6.41 14.95
N GLY A 183 -11.66 5.41 14.14
CA GLY A 183 -11.29 5.58 12.73
C GLY A 183 -9.79 5.64 12.46
N CYS A 184 -9.47 5.75 11.16
CA CYS A 184 -8.10 5.84 10.66
C CYS A 184 -7.64 7.30 10.64
N ASN A 185 -7.30 7.84 11.81
CA ASN A 185 -7.03 9.26 11.96
C ASN A 185 -5.90 9.56 12.96
N LEU A 186 -4.93 8.66 13.14
CA LEU A 186 -3.86 8.88 14.12
C LEU A 186 -3.11 10.18 13.87
N LEU A 187 -2.86 10.51 12.60
CA LEU A 187 -2.19 11.73 12.15
C LEU A 187 -3.14 12.90 11.94
N ASN A 188 -4.45 12.76 12.20
CA ASN A 188 -5.43 13.83 12.04
C ASN A 188 -5.39 14.55 10.67
N GLY A 189 -5.17 13.78 9.60
CA GLY A 189 -5.05 14.32 8.23
C GLY A 189 -3.71 14.99 7.90
N ILE A 190 -2.74 14.98 8.82
CA ILE A 190 -1.39 15.48 8.58
C ILE A 190 -0.68 14.56 7.60
N GLN A 191 -0.14 15.17 6.54
CA GLN A 191 0.54 14.46 5.45
C GLN A 191 2.04 14.77 5.39
N LYS A 192 2.51 15.77 6.14
CA LYS A 192 3.90 16.22 6.11
C LYS A 192 4.33 16.85 7.42
N ILE A 193 5.49 16.44 7.94
CA ILE A 193 6.15 17.05 9.10
C ILE A 193 7.61 17.29 8.69
N GLY A 194 8.02 18.55 8.61
CA GLY A 194 9.33 18.90 8.05
C GLY A 194 9.47 18.37 6.61
N PRO A 195 10.58 17.67 6.26
CA PRO A 195 10.75 17.04 4.96
C PRO A 195 10.06 15.68 4.86
N ILE A 196 9.53 15.12 5.96
CA ILE A 196 8.97 13.78 6.02
C ILE A 196 7.51 13.79 5.55
N GLU A 197 7.22 13.10 4.46
CA GLU A 197 5.86 12.81 4.03
C GLU A 197 5.33 11.61 4.79
N MET A 198 4.10 11.71 5.28
CA MET A 198 3.47 10.67 6.10
C MET A 198 2.09 10.34 5.55
N ARG A 199 1.76 9.05 5.53
CA ARG A 199 0.43 8.59 5.12
C ARG A 199 -0.03 7.44 6.00
N GLU A 200 -1.23 7.61 6.54
CA GLU A 200 -1.92 6.54 7.24
C GLU A 200 -2.55 5.55 6.26
N ASP A 201 -2.42 4.28 6.59
CA ASP A 201 -3.03 3.17 5.90
C ASP A 201 -3.64 2.22 6.93
N CYS A 202 -4.93 2.39 7.17
CA CYS A 202 -5.73 1.45 7.96
C CYS A 202 -6.64 0.62 7.06
N SER A 203 -6.28 0.48 5.78
CA SER A 203 -6.89 -0.57 4.97
C SER A 203 -6.80 -1.85 5.79
N PRO A 204 -7.89 -2.62 5.94
CA PRO A 204 -7.85 -3.90 6.63
C PRO A 204 -6.95 -4.82 5.83
N GLY A 205 -5.65 -4.70 6.06
CA GLY A 205 -4.62 -5.30 5.25
C GLY A 205 -4.74 -6.79 5.43
N GLY A 206 -5.33 -7.45 4.44
CA GLY A 206 -4.99 -8.83 4.13
C GLY A 206 -3.47 -8.89 4.08
N HIS A 207 -2.90 -9.91 4.72
CA HIS A 207 -1.47 -9.98 5.02
C HIS A 207 -0.57 -9.94 3.77
N LYS A 208 -1.14 -10.04 2.55
CA LYS A 208 -0.49 -9.94 1.23
C LYS A 208 -1.49 -9.41 0.18
N SER A 209 -0.98 -8.68 -0.81
CA SER A 209 -1.76 -8.26 -2.00
C SER A 209 -0.92 -8.51 -3.26
N ILE A 210 -1.59 -8.74 -4.39
CA ILE A 210 -0.94 -8.97 -5.68
C ILE A 210 -1.64 -8.10 -6.73
N ILE A 211 -0.83 -7.44 -7.56
CA ILE A 211 -1.30 -6.65 -8.70
C ILE A 211 -0.73 -7.27 -9.96
N VAL A 212 -1.61 -7.61 -10.89
CA VAL A 212 -1.24 -8.12 -12.21
C VAL A 212 -1.73 -7.12 -13.25
N GLY A 213 -0.83 -6.66 -14.11
CA GLY A 213 -1.15 -5.63 -15.10
C GLY A 213 -0.34 -5.83 -16.37
N SER A 214 -0.97 -5.56 -17.50
CA SER A 214 -0.33 -5.54 -18.81
C SER A 214 -0.76 -4.27 -19.53
N LYS A 215 0.19 -3.65 -20.24
CA LYS A 215 -0.05 -2.51 -21.12
C LYS A 215 0.53 -2.82 -22.48
N GLY A 216 -0.24 -2.60 -23.54
CA GLY A 216 0.22 -2.88 -24.90
C GLY A 216 -0.90 -2.70 -25.93
N CYS A 217 -0.56 -2.99 -27.17
CA CYS A 217 -1.52 -3.00 -28.27
C CYS A 217 -2.43 -4.23 -28.17
N SER A 218 -3.71 -4.06 -28.46
CA SER A 218 -4.68 -5.17 -28.50
C SER A 218 -5.74 -4.91 -29.57
N LYS A 219 -6.46 -5.97 -29.99
CA LYS A 219 -7.62 -5.84 -30.88
C LYS A 219 -8.90 -5.38 -30.13
N GLY A 220 -8.76 -4.82 -28.93
CA GLY A 220 -9.89 -4.38 -28.11
C GLY A 220 -10.59 -3.17 -28.71
N ARG A 221 -11.92 -3.09 -28.55
CA ARG A 221 -12.70 -1.92 -28.98
C ARG A 221 -12.38 -0.73 -28.08
N THR A 222 -12.20 0.44 -28.68
CA THR A 222 -12.07 1.72 -27.96
C THR A 222 -13.25 1.90 -27.00
N GLN A 223 -12.94 2.32 -25.77
CA GLN A 223 -13.92 2.61 -24.72
C GLN A 223 -13.82 4.08 -24.36
N ASP A 224 -14.99 4.73 -24.21
CA ASP A 224 -15.08 6.16 -23.85
C ASP A 224 -14.57 6.42 -22.43
N ALA A 225 -14.66 5.42 -21.54
CA ALA A 225 -14.16 5.47 -20.18
C ALA A 225 -13.49 4.15 -19.78
N PRO A 226 -12.53 4.18 -18.83
CA PRO A 226 -12.01 2.97 -18.21
C PRO A 226 -13.11 2.16 -17.50
N ARG A 227 -13.04 0.84 -17.59
CA ARG A 227 -13.93 -0.07 -16.89
C ARG A 227 -13.30 -0.54 -15.59
N ILE A 228 -13.97 -0.29 -14.47
CA ILE A 228 -13.59 -0.77 -13.14
C ILE A 228 -14.67 -1.71 -12.63
N ILE A 229 -14.28 -2.88 -12.14
CA ILE A 229 -15.20 -3.89 -11.61
C ILE A 229 -14.63 -4.40 -10.29
N VAL A 230 -15.44 -4.38 -9.25
CA VAL A 230 -15.19 -5.12 -8.00
C VAL A 230 -15.89 -6.47 -8.13
N HIS A 231 -15.11 -7.53 -8.29
CA HIS A 231 -15.62 -8.90 -8.48
C HIS A 231 -15.97 -9.55 -7.14
N SER A 232 -15.12 -9.34 -6.14
CA SER A 232 -15.38 -9.72 -4.74
C SER A 232 -15.02 -8.54 -3.85
N GLY A 233 -15.92 -8.18 -2.92
CA GLY A 233 -15.84 -6.97 -2.11
C GLY A 233 -15.63 -7.24 -0.61
N PRO A 234 -15.37 -6.20 0.20
CA PRO A 234 -15.19 -6.35 1.64
C PRO A 234 -16.53 -6.66 2.36
N PRO A 235 -16.50 -7.27 3.56
CA PRO A 235 -15.32 -7.73 4.31
C PRO A 235 -14.74 -9.05 3.75
N GLY A 236 -13.40 -9.20 3.79
CA GLY A 236 -12.72 -10.42 3.34
C GLY A 236 -11.84 -10.21 2.11
N VAL A 237 -11.73 -11.24 1.26
CA VAL A 237 -10.93 -11.20 0.02
C VAL A 237 -11.53 -10.20 -0.96
N LEU A 238 -10.76 -9.16 -1.30
CA LEU A 238 -11.11 -8.16 -2.31
C LEU A 238 -10.44 -8.52 -3.64
N VAL A 239 -11.25 -8.68 -4.69
CA VAL A 239 -10.75 -8.82 -6.07
C VAL A 239 -11.41 -7.75 -6.93
N ALA A 240 -10.58 -6.92 -7.56
CA ALA A 240 -11.06 -5.86 -8.43
C ALA A 240 -10.16 -5.72 -9.66
N SER A 241 -10.71 -5.17 -10.73
CA SER A 241 -10.03 -5.03 -12.00
C SER A 241 -10.26 -3.67 -12.64
N TYR A 242 -9.27 -3.23 -13.41
CA TYR A 242 -9.29 -2.03 -14.24
C TYR A 242 -8.92 -2.43 -15.67
N ALA A 243 -9.67 -1.95 -16.66
CA ALA A 243 -9.34 -2.09 -18.06
C ALA A 243 -9.64 -0.80 -18.82
N HIS A 244 -8.69 -0.34 -19.63
CA HIS A 244 -8.89 0.82 -20.50
C HIS A 244 -8.36 0.52 -21.89
N PHE A 245 -9.22 0.74 -22.89
CA PHE A 245 -8.92 0.55 -24.30
C PHE A 245 -9.13 1.86 -25.03
N CYS A 246 -8.14 2.28 -25.79
CA CYS A 246 -8.14 3.57 -26.44
C CYS A 246 -7.32 3.50 -27.75
N SER A 247 -7.57 4.43 -28.67
CA SER A 247 -7.05 4.38 -30.05
C SER A 247 -6.23 5.61 -30.47
N SER A 248 -5.87 6.49 -29.54
CA SER A 248 -4.96 7.62 -29.79
C SER A 248 -3.56 7.34 -29.25
N ASN A 249 -2.56 8.07 -29.76
CA ASN A 249 -1.17 7.85 -29.36
C ASN A 249 -0.98 8.00 -27.85
N ARG A 250 -0.41 6.96 -27.21
CA ARG A 250 -0.08 6.91 -25.77
C ARG A 250 -1.27 7.16 -24.82
N CYS A 251 -2.49 6.93 -25.28
CA CYS A 251 -3.71 7.13 -24.48
C CYS A 251 -3.80 6.21 -23.23
N ASN A 252 -3.13 5.06 -23.24
CA ASN A 252 -3.03 4.15 -22.11
C ASN A 252 -1.89 4.54 -21.13
N GLY A 253 -1.78 5.84 -20.84
CA GLY A 253 -0.68 6.45 -20.07
C GLY A 253 -0.71 6.27 -18.56
N ALA A 254 -1.46 5.29 -18.03
CA ALA A 254 -1.49 5.01 -16.60
C ALA A 254 -0.08 4.60 -16.10
N SER A 255 0.46 5.37 -15.15
CA SER A 255 1.82 5.16 -14.60
C SER A 255 1.84 4.55 -13.20
N ASN A 256 0.67 4.40 -12.58
CA ASN A 256 0.52 3.83 -11.24
C ASN A 256 -0.86 3.17 -11.09
N THR A 257 -1.05 2.47 -9.98
CA THR A 257 -2.24 1.68 -9.68
C THR A 257 -3.40 2.49 -9.11
N ASN A 258 -3.25 3.82 -8.93
CA ASN A 258 -4.33 4.67 -8.43
C ASN A 258 -5.55 4.67 -9.36
N VAL A 259 -5.34 4.39 -10.65
CA VAL A 259 -6.42 4.19 -11.64
C VAL A 259 -7.42 3.11 -11.23
N LEU A 260 -7.02 2.17 -10.36
CA LEU A 260 -7.88 1.18 -9.73
C LEU A 260 -8.14 1.53 -8.26
N LEU A 261 -7.08 1.77 -7.48
CA LEU A 261 -7.15 1.87 -6.02
C LEU A 261 -7.97 3.06 -5.49
N ASN A 262 -8.13 4.13 -6.27
CA ASN A 262 -8.96 5.28 -5.87
C ASN A 262 -10.45 4.97 -5.95
N SER A 263 -10.85 3.98 -6.75
CA SER A 263 -12.25 3.61 -6.96
C SER A 263 -12.70 2.43 -6.09
N LEU A 264 -11.80 1.84 -5.30
CA LEU A 264 -12.13 0.72 -4.43
C LEU A 264 -12.82 1.19 -3.15
N PRO A 265 -13.80 0.41 -2.63
CA PRO A 265 -14.45 0.72 -1.36
C PRO A 265 -13.44 0.71 -0.22
N ARG A 266 -13.51 1.72 0.66
CA ARG A 266 -12.69 1.87 1.87
C ARG A 266 -13.55 1.80 3.13
N PRO A 267 -14.13 0.63 3.47
CA PRO A 267 -14.89 0.49 4.69
C PRO A 267 -13.97 0.67 5.90
N ALA A 268 -14.54 1.12 7.02
CA ALA A 268 -13.85 1.11 8.30
C ALA A 268 -13.38 -0.32 8.65
N ALA A 269 -12.32 -0.43 9.45
CA ALA A 269 -11.81 -1.72 9.91
C ALA A 269 -12.96 -2.52 10.56
N PRO A 270 -13.36 -3.67 10.01
CA PRO A 270 -14.49 -4.40 10.56
C PRO A 270 -14.08 -5.02 11.91
N ALA A 271 -15.03 -5.06 12.85
CA ALA A 271 -14.82 -5.78 14.11
C ALA A 271 -14.45 -7.25 13.85
N PRO A 272 -13.65 -7.90 14.71
CA PRO A 272 -13.41 -9.34 14.60
C PRO A 272 -14.71 -10.13 14.63
N GLY A 273 -14.84 -11.11 13.74
CA GLY A 273 -15.93 -12.09 13.74
C GLY A 273 -15.51 -13.37 14.47
N ASN A 274 -16.28 -14.45 14.27
CA ASN A 274 -16.07 -15.74 14.94
C ASN A 274 -15.47 -16.81 14.04
N LEU A 275 -15.43 -16.58 12.73
CA LEU A 275 -14.90 -17.53 11.75
C LEU A 275 -13.37 -17.47 11.72
N GLN A 276 -12.71 -18.63 11.64
CA GLN A 276 -11.27 -18.71 11.40
C GLN A 276 -11.01 -19.30 10.01
N CYS A 277 -10.18 -18.62 9.22
CA CYS A 277 -9.80 -19.10 7.89
C CYS A 277 -8.28 -19.08 7.68
N PRO A 278 -7.74 -20.04 6.91
CA PRO A 278 -6.39 -19.93 6.39
C PRO A 278 -6.29 -18.73 5.45
N ILE A 279 -5.13 -18.07 5.43
CA ILE A 279 -4.88 -16.94 4.55
C ILE A 279 -3.61 -17.10 3.73
N CYS A 280 -3.73 -16.80 2.45
CA CYS A 280 -2.62 -16.86 1.51
C CYS A 280 -2.98 -16.11 0.23
N VAL A 281 -1.99 -15.44 -0.36
CA VAL A 281 -2.04 -14.95 -1.74
C VAL A 281 -0.65 -15.18 -2.33
N ASN A 282 -0.54 -15.96 -3.41
CA ASN A 282 0.73 -16.28 -4.06
C ASN A 282 0.58 -16.42 -5.58
N ILE A 283 1.44 -15.77 -6.38
CA ILE A 283 1.38 -15.75 -7.87
C ILE A 283 2.44 -16.65 -8.53
N PHE A 284 3.42 -17.13 -7.76
CA PHE A 284 4.50 -18.00 -8.25
C PHE A 284 4.69 -19.17 -7.28
N GLY A 285 3.68 -20.03 -7.20
CA GLY A 285 3.69 -21.22 -6.36
C GLY A 285 2.35 -21.45 -5.67
N SER A 286 2.29 -22.50 -4.86
CA SER A 286 1.13 -22.84 -4.04
C SER A 286 1.10 -22.04 -2.74
N CYS A 287 -0.03 -22.10 -2.06
CA CYS A 287 -0.09 -21.74 -0.65
C CYS A 287 0.69 -22.77 0.19
N PRO A 288 1.33 -22.34 1.29
CA PRO A 288 2.08 -23.25 2.16
C PRO A 288 1.17 -24.33 2.73
N GLU A 289 1.70 -25.53 2.99
CA GLU A 289 0.94 -26.66 3.54
C GLU A 289 0.27 -26.34 4.88
N ASN A 290 0.92 -25.50 5.70
CA ASN A 290 0.39 -24.99 6.96
C ASN A 290 0.23 -23.46 6.89
N PRO A 291 -0.84 -22.97 6.23
CA PRO A 291 -1.07 -21.53 6.12
C PRO A 291 -1.43 -20.93 7.47
N LYS A 292 -1.03 -19.68 7.67
CA LYS A 292 -1.42 -18.94 8.88
C LYS A 292 -2.95 -18.79 8.90
N THR A 293 -3.57 -19.09 10.04
CA THR A 293 -5.00 -18.87 10.26
C THR A 293 -5.23 -17.51 10.92
N ILE A 294 -6.30 -16.82 10.52
CA ILE A 294 -6.74 -15.57 11.16
C ILE A 294 -8.21 -15.63 11.56
N MET A 295 -8.57 -14.83 12.56
CA MET A 295 -9.96 -14.48 12.82
C MET A 295 -10.47 -13.58 11.69
N CYS A 296 -11.51 -14.03 11.02
CA CYS A 296 -12.13 -13.29 9.93
C CYS A 296 -12.94 -12.10 10.46
N PRO A 297 -13.11 -11.04 9.67
CA PRO A 297 -13.91 -9.90 10.07
C PRO A 297 -15.40 -10.24 10.18
N ASN A 298 -16.12 -9.52 11.01
CA ASN A 298 -17.57 -9.68 11.14
C ASN A 298 -18.26 -9.44 9.78
N GLY A 299 -19.23 -10.29 9.45
CA GLY A 299 -19.91 -10.32 8.14
C GLY A 299 -19.34 -11.33 7.14
N THR A 300 -18.20 -11.97 7.42
CA THR A 300 -17.75 -13.14 6.65
C THR A 300 -18.33 -14.43 7.22
N THR A 301 -18.72 -15.35 6.36
CA THR A 301 -19.42 -16.58 6.74
C THR A 301 -18.71 -17.85 6.27
N HIS A 302 -17.78 -17.74 5.31
CA HIS A 302 -17.09 -18.89 4.71
C HIS A 302 -15.60 -18.62 4.46
N CYS A 303 -14.83 -19.68 4.30
CA CYS A 303 -13.45 -19.63 3.82
C CYS A 303 -13.40 -19.98 2.34
N TYR A 304 -12.73 -19.15 1.57
CA TYR A 304 -12.37 -19.43 0.19
C TYR A 304 -10.98 -20.07 0.14
N SER A 305 -10.82 -21.10 -0.69
CA SER A 305 -9.53 -21.69 -1.04
C SER A 305 -9.58 -22.10 -2.50
N GLY A 306 -8.70 -21.52 -3.31
CA GLY A 306 -8.74 -21.73 -4.75
C GLY A 306 -7.61 -21.05 -5.49
N TYR A 307 -7.67 -21.08 -6.81
CA TYR A 307 -6.68 -20.46 -7.69
C TYR A 307 -7.32 -19.77 -8.90
N ILE A 308 -6.61 -18.80 -9.45
CA ILE A 308 -6.97 -18.05 -10.67
C ILE A 308 -5.81 -18.16 -11.66
N LYS A 309 -6.03 -18.84 -12.79
CA LYS A 309 -5.11 -18.86 -13.93
C LYS A 309 -5.36 -17.62 -14.79
N ILE A 310 -4.30 -16.86 -15.06
CA ILE A 310 -4.34 -15.63 -15.86
C ILE A 310 -3.46 -15.83 -17.10
N ARG A 311 -4.03 -15.57 -18.28
CA ARG A 311 -3.34 -15.68 -19.58
C ARG A 311 -3.65 -14.48 -20.47
N GLY A 312 -2.64 -13.83 -21.02
CA GLY A 312 -2.79 -12.75 -21.99
C GLY A 312 -1.85 -11.58 -21.74
N GLY A 313 -1.67 -10.71 -22.74
CA GLY A 313 -0.83 -9.53 -22.60
C GLY A 313 0.63 -9.81 -22.21
N GLY A 314 1.17 -10.98 -22.59
CA GLY A 314 2.51 -11.45 -22.23
C GLY A 314 2.62 -12.10 -20.84
N ILE A 315 1.52 -12.25 -20.11
CA ILE A 315 1.49 -12.84 -18.77
C ILE A 315 0.84 -14.22 -18.83
N HIS A 316 1.48 -15.19 -18.17
CA HIS A 316 0.96 -16.51 -17.88
C HIS A 316 1.29 -16.84 -16.43
N SER A 317 0.29 -16.89 -15.56
CA SER A 317 0.51 -17.15 -14.13
C SER A 317 -0.70 -17.81 -13.50
N GLU A 318 -0.46 -18.50 -12.39
CA GLU A 318 -1.50 -19.09 -11.54
C GLU A 318 -1.40 -18.47 -10.16
N LEU A 319 -2.50 -17.83 -9.73
CA LEU A 319 -2.61 -17.13 -8.47
C LEU A 319 -3.40 -17.99 -7.48
N ASN A 320 -2.74 -18.47 -6.43
CA ASN A 320 -3.37 -19.21 -5.34
C ASN A 320 -3.84 -18.25 -4.25
N ILE A 321 -5.09 -18.41 -3.78
CA ILE A 321 -5.75 -17.52 -2.82
C ILE A 321 -6.48 -18.35 -1.76
N GLN A 322 -6.24 -18.01 -0.50
CA GLN A 322 -7.04 -18.45 0.65
C GLN A 322 -7.45 -17.24 1.48
N GLY A 323 -8.68 -17.21 1.99
CA GLY A 323 -9.13 -16.16 2.89
C GLY A 323 -10.62 -16.18 3.18
N CYS A 324 -11.08 -15.17 3.91
CA CYS A 324 -12.46 -15.04 4.35
C CYS A 324 -13.35 -14.45 3.24
N VAL A 325 -14.57 -14.94 3.10
CA VAL A 325 -15.57 -14.43 2.15
C VAL A 325 -16.97 -14.32 2.78
N THR A 326 -17.80 -13.43 2.23
CA THR A 326 -19.14 -13.13 2.75
C THR A 326 -20.21 -14.14 2.36
N GLN A 327 -19.97 -14.92 1.30
CA GLN A 327 -20.92 -15.90 0.77
C GLN A 327 -20.19 -17.19 0.41
N ALA A 328 -20.93 -18.30 0.40
CA ALA A 328 -20.46 -19.60 -0.07
C ALA A 328 -20.33 -19.63 -1.60
N SER A 329 -19.61 -18.69 -2.21
CA SER A 329 -19.33 -18.75 -3.65
C SER A 329 -18.07 -19.58 -3.89
N ARG A 330 -18.11 -20.37 -4.98
CA ARG A 330 -16.92 -21.05 -5.52
C ARG A 330 -16.04 -20.09 -6.34
N SER A 331 -16.50 -18.86 -6.58
CA SER A 331 -15.87 -17.88 -7.46
C SER A 331 -15.75 -16.51 -6.79
N LEU A 332 -14.54 -15.94 -6.80
CA LEU A 332 -14.21 -14.55 -6.48
C LEU A 332 -14.37 -13.64 -7.70
N LEU A 333 -14.32 -14.20 -8.92
CA LEU A 333 -14.45 -13.47 -10.18
C LEU A 333 -15.88 -13.39 -10.71
N ASN A 334 -16.86 -13.92 -9.98
CA ASN A 334 -18.26 -13.99 -10.38
C ASN A 334 -18.42 -14.57 -11.80
N ASP A 335 -17.72 -15.69 -12.05
CA ASP A 335 -17.68 -16.41 -13.34
C ASP A 335 -17.15 -15.60 -14.54
N ALA A 336 -16.45 -14.49 -14.29
CA ALA A 336 -15.81 -13.74 -15.36
C ALA A 336 -14.76 -14.62 -16.05
N ARG A 337 -14.87 -14.76 -17.38
CA ARG A 337 -13.88 -15.47 -18.22
C ARG A 337 -12.84 -14.53 -18.85
N LYS A 338 -13.13 -13.22 -18.89
CA LYS A 338 -12.24 -12.19 -19.46
C LYS A 338 -12.21 -10.93 -18.62
N ILE A 339 -11.01 -10.43 -18.37
CA ILE A 339 -10.75 -9.14 -17.73
C ILE A 339 -9.81 -8.35 -18.63
N GLY A 340 -10.35 -7.37 -19.35
CA GLY A 340 -9.59 -6.65 -20.36
C GLY A 340 -9.01 -7.62 -21.40
N VAL A 341 -7.67 -7.63 -21.53
CA VAL A 341 -6.94 -8.53 -22.44
C VAL A 341 -6.64 -9.91 -21.84
N PHE A 342 -6.89 -10.10 -20.55
CA PHE A 342 -6.64 -11.35 -19.87
C PHE A 342 -7.82 -12.31 -20.01
N SER A 343 -7.50 -13.55 -20.38
CA SER A 343 -8.32 -14.73 -20.08
C SER A 343 -8.08 -15.12 -18.64
N VAL A 344 -9.15 -15.38 -17.91
CA VAL A 344 -9.09 -15.79 -16.51
C VAL A 344 -9.91 -17.06 -16.31
N ILE A 345 -9.36 -18.01 -15.56
CA ILE A 345 -10.00 -19.28 -15.23
C ILE A 345 -9.85 -19.46 -13.72
N GLU A 346 -10.96 -19.59 -13.01
CA GLU A 346 -11.00 -19.74 -11.56
C GLU A 346 -11.52 -21.13 -11.19
N ASN A 347 -10.81 -21.84 -10.30
CA ASN A 347 -11.22 -23.12 -9.70
C ASN A 347 -11.82 -24.14 -10.68
N SER A 348 -11.29 -24.19 -11.89
CA SER A 348 -11.82 -25.06 -12.93
C SER A 348 -11.04 -26.37 -12.97
N GLU A 349 -11.74 -27.49 -12.73
CA GLU A 349 -11.30 -28.84 -13.09
C GLU A 349 -11.60 -29.15 -14.58
N GLU A 350 -11.49 -28.16 -15.48
CA GLU A 350 -11.66 -28.31 -16.94
C GLU A 350 -10.53 -29.15 -17.61
N GLU A 351 -9.93 -30.11 -16.91
CA GLU A 351 -9.11 -31.13 -17.55
C GLU A 351 -9.90 -32.42 -17.85
N LEU A 352 -11.08 -32.62 -17.23
CA LEU A 352 -11.87 -33.85 -17.43
C LEU A 352 -13.01 -33.73 -18.46
N ASP A 353 -13.40 -32.52 -18.89
CA ASP A 353 -14.49 -32.34 -19.87
C ASP A 353 -14.03 -32.39 -21.34
N LEU A 354 -12.72 -32.27 -21.61
CA LEU A 354 -12.18 -32.42 -22.97
C LEU A 354 -11.92 -33.87 -23.37
N ILE A 355 -11.85 -34.80 -22.41
CA ILE A 355 -11.62 -36.23 -22.69
C ILE A 355 -12.96 -36.98 -22.87
N LEU A 356 -14.03 -36.55 -22.21
CA LEU A 356 -15.36 -37.19 -22.33
C LEU A 356 -16.14 -36.80 -23.59
N GLN A 357 -15.81 -35.69 -24.25
CA GLN A 357 -16.44 -35.29 -25.52
C GLN A 357 -15.82 -35.93 -26.78
N ALA A 358 -14.69 -36.64 -26.65
CA ALA A 358 -14.05 -37.35 -27.76
C ALA A 358 -14.44 -38.84 -27.87
N GLY A 359 -15.39 -39.31 -27.05
CA GLY A 359 -15.62 -40.75 -26.84
C GLY A 359 -17.08 -41.20 -26.81
N ALA A 360 -17.94 -40.74 -27.73
CA ALA A 360 -19.14 -41.45 -28.13
C ALA A 360 -19.74 -40.84 -29.41
N ALA A 361 -19.40 -41.40 -30.56
CA ALA A 361 -20.23 -41.20 -31.75
C ALA A 361 -21.59 -41.90 -31.50
N PRO A 362 -22.73 -41.23 -31.69
CA PRO A 362 -24.02 -41.90 -31.61
C PRO A 362 -24.16 -42.84 -32.81
N VAL A 363 -24.28 -44.13 -32.51
CA VAL A 363 -24.63 -45.19 -33.48
C VAL A 363 -25.97 -44.81 -34.12
N PRO A 364 -26.06 -44.69 -35.47
CA PRO A 364 -27.34 -44.42 -36.10
C PRO A 364 -28.18 -45.70 -36.09
N LEU A 365 -29.38 -45.60 -35.52
CA LEU A 365 -30.43 -46.61 -35.71
C LEU A 365 -30.71 -46.75 -37.22
N LEU A 366 -30.35 -47.90 -37.78
CA LEU A 366 -30.75 -48.32 -39.12
C LEU A 366 -32.26 -48.53 -39.16
N ALA A 367 -32.98 -47.52 -39.64
CA ALA A 367 -34.32 -47.68 -40.16
C ALA A 367 -34.26 -48.61 -41.38
N TRP A 368 -35.07 -49.67 -41.34
CA TRP A 368 -35.29 -50.56 -42.46
C TRP A 368 -35.87 -49.78 -43.64
N VAL A 369 -35.06 -49.61 -44.69
CA VAL A 369 -35.56 -49.28 -46.02
C VAL A 369 -35.16 -50.43 -46.94
N VAL A 370 -36.17 -51.21 -47.30
CA VAL A 370 -36.10 -52.18 -48.39
C VAL A 370 -35.88 -51.40 -49.68
N GLY A 371 -34.71 -51.55 -50.28
CA GLY A 371 -34.38 -50.98 -51.58
C GLY A 371 -33.73 -52.04 -52.47
N LEU A 372 -34.49 -52.50 -53.47
CA LEU A 372 -33.95 -53.16 -54.66
C LEU A 372 -32.82 -52.34 -55.28
N GLY A 373 -31.80 -53.01 -55.82
CA GLY A 373 -31.05 -52.46 -56.94
C GLY A 373 -29.54 -52.72 -56.95
N LEU A 374 -29.17 -53.84 -57.54
CA LEU A 374 -28.02 -54.06 -58.45
C LEU A 374 -26.63 -53.51 -58.08
N SER A 375 -25.75 -54.47 -57.83
CA SER A 375 -24.29 -54.35 -57.72
C SER A 375 -23.59 -54.22 -59.09
N LEU A 376 -22.30 -53.87 -58.99
CA LEU A 376 -21.21 -54.02 -59.98
C LEU A 376 -21.11 -52.89 -61.01
N ALA A 377 -19.96 -52.33 -61.37
CA ALA A 377 -18.58 -52.59 -61.01
C ALA A 377 -17.70 -51.56 -61.77
N VAL A 378 -16.51 -51.30 -61.25
CA VAL A 378 -15.26 -51.22 -62.03
C VAL A 378 -15.00 -49.96 -62.89
N TRP A 379 -14.08 -49.14 -62.38
CA TRP A 379 -12.69 -48.94 -62.87
C TRP A 379 -12.24 -47.48 -62.99
N CYS A 380 -11.13 -47.23 -62.29
CA CYS A 380 -9.98 -46.38 -62.60
C CYS A 380 -10.11 -45.30 -63.66
N GLY A 381 -9.83 -44.09 -63.21
CA GLY A 381 -9.39 -43.00 -64.08
C GLY A 381 -8.10 -43.32 -64.81
N MET A 382 -7.90 -42.56 -65.88
CA MET A 382 -6.61 -42.25 -66.45
C MET A 382 -6.61 -40.79 -66.93
N PRO A 383 -5.41 -40.20 -67.08
CA PRO A 383 -5.15 -38.79 -66.75
C PRO A 383 -4.93 -37.91 -68.00
N LEU A 384 -4.53 -36.66 -67.74
CA LEU A 384 -3.93 -35.66 -68.64
C LEU A 384 -4.92 -34.78 -69.41
N CYS A 385 -5.18 -33.58 -68.88
CA CYS A 385 -4.51 -32.34 -69.29
C CYS A 385 -4.82 -31.22 -68.29
#